data_AF-A0A2E2UNC9-F1
#
_entry.id   AF-A0A2E2UNC9-F1
#
_cell.length_a   1.000
_cell.length_b   1.000
_cell.length_c   1.000
_cell.angle_alpha   90.00
_cell.angle_beta   90.00
_cell.angle_gamma   90.00
#
_symmetry.space_group_name_H-M   'P 1'
#
loop_
_entity.id
_entity.type
_entity.pdbx_description
1 polymer ?
#
loop_
_entity_poly.entity_id
_entity_poly.type
_entity_poly.pdbx_seq_one_letter_code
_entity_poly.pdbx_strand_id
1 'polypeptide(L)'
;MSFRKENKYRLSLSEQKLLKASLLTTGMRPQYPRRKINSCYFDTLDLALFTASEEGILPRKKVRIRWYNQDTKTTKEEKISSIEGRFKIVSDFEQQNFLCNFQAKFFDQTYGILKPVMLVSYQREYYLLKGLRITFDSEIHYRDLRTKNDRTYIDHESVMEIKSTIETTDDYVQTIIKHPTSRFSKYARGLLMANQWL
;
A
#
# COMPACT_ATOMS: atom_id res chain seq x y z
N MET A 1 21.39 1.15 -5.14
CA MET A 1 19.91 1.17 -5.22
C MET A 1 19.47 0.09 -6.20
N SER A 2 18.41 -0.67 -5.93
CA SER A 2 17.95 -1.76 -6.82
C SER A 2 16.54 -1.45 -7.30
N PHE A 3 16.39 -1.29 -8.62
CA PHE A 3 15.10 -1.21 -9.29
C PHE A 3 14.37 -2.55 -9.17
N ARG A 4 13.05 -2.51 -9.02
CA ARG A 4 12.21 -3.71 -8.86
C ARG A 4 10.92 -3.56 -9.63
N LYS A 5 10.42 -4.67 -10.15
CA LYS A 5 9.06 -4.76 -10.71
C LYS A 5 8.07 -5.12 -9.61
N GLU A 6 6.84 -4.62 -9.75
CA GLU A 6 5.75 -4.89 -8.82
C GLU A 6 4.46 -5.22 -9.59
N ASN A 7 3.98 -6.46 -9.48
CA ASN A 7 2.70 -6.89 -10.01
C ASN A 7 1.70 -7.03 -8.85
N LYS A 8 0.47 -6.58 -9.05
CA LYS A 8 -0.60 -6.66 -8.06
C LYS A 8 -1.81 -7.37 -8.64
N TYR A 9 -2.50 -8.08 -7.77
CA TYR A 9 -3.66 -8.89 -8.10
C TYR A 9 -4.72 -8.59 -7.04
N ARG A 10 -5.89 -8.14 -7.49
CA ARG A 10 -7.08 -7.97 -6.66
C ARG A 10 -7.79 -9.30 -6.64
N LEU A 11 -8.11 -9.77 -5.44
CA LEU A 11 -8.67 -11.10 -5.20
C LEU A 11 -9.83 -10.95 -4.23
N SER A 12 -10.86 -11.76 -4.38
CA SER A 12 -11.77 -12.07 -3.27
C SER A 12 -11.05 -12.91 -2.21
N LEU A 13 -11.62 -12.98 -1.01
CA LEU A 13 -11.07 -13.80 0.08
C LEU A 13 -10.99 -15.29 -0.29
N SER A 14 -11.96 -15.80 -1.05
CA SER A 14 -11.97 -17.19 -1.53
C SER A 14 -10.87 -17.43 -2.57
N GLU A 15 -10.72 -16.54 -3.56
CA GLU A 15 -9.66 -16.62 -4.56
C GLU A 15 -8.28 -16.57 -3.91
N GLN A 16 -8.07 -15.65 -2.95
CA GLN A 16 -6.81 -15.61 -2.19
C GLN A 16 -6.55 -16.92 -1.46
N LYS A 17 -7.56 -17.51 -0.81
CA LYS A 17 -7.38 -18.78 -0.07
C LYS A 17 -6.97 -19.91 -1.02
N LEU A 18 -7.66 -20.05 -2.15
CA LEU A 18 -7.38 -21.07 -3.17
C LEU A 18 -6.00 -20.88 -3.80
N LEU A 19 -5.69 -19.65 -4.23
CA LEU A 19 -4.40 -19.32 -4.84
C LEU A 19 -3.25 -19.53 -3.86
N LYS A 20 -3.39 -19.06 -2.62
CA LYS A 20 -2.37 -19.27 -1.57
C LYS A 20 -2.14 -20.76 -1.33
N ALA A 21 -3.19 -21.55 -1.20
CA ALA A 21 -3.08 -23.01 -1.01
C ALA A 21 -2.35 -23.68 -2.18
N SER A 22 -2.71 -23.35 -3.42
CA SER A 22 -2.03 -23.84 -4.63
C SER A 22 -0.55 -23.44 -4.67
N LEU A 23 -0.21 -22.21 -4.31
CA LEU A 23 1.19 -21.79 -4.31
C LEU A 23 2.01 -22.49 -3.23
N LEU A 24 1.42 -22.77 -2.06
CA LEU A 24 2.08 -23.56 -1.00
C LEU A 24 2.44 -24.97 -1.51
N THR A 25 1.57 -25.63 -2.28
CA THR A 25 1.87 -26.95 -2.86
C THR A 25 2.97 -26.90 -3.92
N THR A 26 3.26 -25.72 -4.50
CA THR A 26 4.36 -25.51 -5.46
C THR A 26 5.69 -25.09 -4.81
N GLY A 27 5.80 -25.16 -3.48
CA GLY A 27 7.02 -24.84 -2.75
C GLY A 27 7.13 -23.39 -2.27
N MET A 28 6.01 -22.66 -2.23
CA MET A 28 5.98 -21.33 -1.61
C MET A 28 6.20 -21.48 -0.10
N ARG A 29 7.14 -20.71 0.46
CA ARG A 29 7.51 -20.80 1.88
C ARG A 29 7.31 -19.47 2.60
N PRO A 30 6.86 -19.47 3.87
CA PRO A 30 6.77 -18.26 4.67
C PRO A 30 8.16 -17.65 4.84
N GLN A 31 8.26 -16.33 4.70
CA GLN A 31 9.53 -15.60 4.83
C GLN A 31 9.61 -14.82 6.14
N TYR A 32 8.49 -14.28 6.61
CA TYR A 32 8.41 -13.50 7.85
C TYR A 32 7.06 -13.74 8.54
N PRO A 33 6.98 -13.52 9.87
CA PRO A 33 5.70 -13.57 10.59
C PRO A 33 4.69 -12.59 10.00
N ARG A 34 3.41 -12.95 10.12
CA ARG A 34 2.27 -12.06 9.82
C ARG A 34 2.36 -10.80 10.68
N ARG A 35 2.05 -9.63 10.09
CA ARG A 35 2.03 -8.35 10.81
C ARG A 35 0.80 -7.54 10.43
N LYS A 36 0.27 -6.80 11.41
CA LYS A 36 -0.65 -5.70 11.13
C LYS A 36 0.18 -4.51 10.67
N ILE A 37 -0.17 -3.91 9.54
CA ILE A 37 0.48 -2.71 9.02
C ILE A 37 -0.53 -1.59 9.08
N ASN A 38 -0.09 -0.45 9.61
CA ASN A 38 -0.88 0.76 9.63
C ASN A 38 -0.14 1.83 8.79
N SER A 39 -0.89 2.65 8.07
CA SER A 39 -0.33 3.69 7.22
C SER A 39 -1.28 4.87 7.18
N CYS A 40 -0.88 6.00 7.77
CA CYS A 40 -1.56 7.28 7.66
C CYS A 40 -1.05 8.00 6.41
N TYR A 41 -1.88 8.14 5.40
CA TYR A 41 -1.57 8.82 4.15
C TYR A 41 -1.83 10.32 4.26
N PHE A 42 -0.95 11.07 3.60
CA PHE A 42 -0.98 12.53 3.57
C PHE A 42 -1.25 13.00 2.15
N ASP A 43 -2.03 14.06 2.03
CA ASP A 43 -2.34 14.73 0.77
C ASP A 43 -2.60 16.22 1.01
N THR A 44 -2.71 16.99 -0.07
CA THR A 44 -3.17 18.37 -0.05
C THR A 44 -4.67 18.44 0.29
N LEU A 45 -5.17 19.65 0.55
CA LEU A 45 -6.59 19.87 0.83
C LEU A 45 -7.49 19.45 -0.35
N ASP A 46 -7.00 19.68 -1.57
CA ASP A 46 -7.63 19.36 -2.86
C ASP A 46 -7.28 17.95 -3.39
N LEU A 47 -6.58 17.13 -2.59
CA LEU A 47 -6.26 15.73 -2.91
C LEU A 47 -5.40 15.56 -4.19
N ALA A 48 -4.42 16.44 -4.40
CA ALA A 48 -3.60 16.46 -5.60
C ALA A 48 -2.79 15.15 -5.79
N LEU A 49 -2.29 14.53 -4.72
CA LEU A 49 -1.52 13.27 -4.83
C LEU A 49 -2.43 12.09 -5.18
N PHE A 50 -3.66 12.07 -4.66
CA PHE A 50 -4.70 11.12 -5.05
C PHE A 50 -5.05 11.26 -6.53
N THR A 51 -5.40 12.47 -6.98
CA THR A 51 -5.79 12.73 -8.39
C THR A 51 -4.68 12.31 -9.34
N ALA A 52 -3.43 12.72 -9.09
CA ALA A 52 -2.28 12.30 -9.89
C ALA A 52 -2.07 10.77 -9.89
N SER A 53 -2.40 10.08 -8.80
CA SER A 53 -2.32 8.61 -8.73
C SER A 53 -3.39 7.91 -9.55
N GLU A 54 -4.62 8.42 -9.57
CA GLU A 54 -5.73 7.81 -10.30
C GLU A 54 -5.57 8.05 -11.81
N GLU A 55 -5.34 9.30 -12.20
CA GLU A 55 -5.10 9.71 -13.59
C GLU A 55 -3.79 9.14 -14.15
N GLY A 56 -2.87 8.69 -13.28
CA GLY A 56 -1.63 8.06 -13.69
C GLY A 56 -0.53 9.05 -14.09
N ILE A 57 -0.68 10.32 -13.73
CA ILE A 57 0.27 11.40 -13.99
C ILE A 57 1.65 11.06 -13.39
N LEU A 58 2.70 11.50 -14.07
CA LEU A 58 4.10 11.43 -13.66
C LEU A 58 4.76 12.83 -13.76
N PRO A 59 5.67 13.20 -12.84
CA PRO A 59 5.98 12.49 -11.61
C PRO A 59 4.83 12.59 -10.59
N ARG A 60 4.68 11.58 -9.74
CA ARG A 60 3.70 11.58 -8.64
C ARG A 60 4.32 11.06 -7.35
N LYS A 61 3.77 11.51 -6.23
CA LYS A 61 4.23 11.14 -4.89
C LYS A 61 3.13 10.46 -4.08
N LYS A 62 3.52 9.58 -3.15
CA LYS A 62 2.69 9.13 -2.03
C LYS A 62 3.47 9.36 -0.74
N VAL A 63 2.90 10.13 0.17
CA VAL A 63 3.49 10.44 1.47
C VAL A 63 2.68 9.76 2.55
N ARG A 64 3.37 9.09 3.49
CA ARG A 64 2.70 8.43 4.61
C ARG A 64 3.58 8.33 5.84
N ILE A 65 2.94 8.24 7.00
CA ILE A 65 3.54 7.69 8.21
C ILE A 65 3.11 6.24 8.35
N ARG A 66 4.05 5.35 8.65
CA ARG A 66 3.83 3.92 8.79
C ARG A 66 4.38 3.39 10.10
N TRP A 67 3.63 2.47 10.72
CA TRP A 67 4.02 1.68 11.88
C TRP A 67 3.48 0.25 11.76
N TYR A 68 3.99 -0.64 12.60
CA TYR A 68 3.64 -2.07 12.60
C TYR A 68 2.98 -2.46 13.92
N ASN A 69 1.99 -3.35 13.86
CA ASN A 69 1.30 -3.88 15.03
C ASN A 69 0.80 -2.76 15.96
N GLN A 70 1.15 -2.84 17.24
CA GLN A 70 0.90 -1.83 18.27
C GLN A 70 2.18 -1.05 18.63
N ASP A 71 3.20 -1.10 17.77
CA ASP A 71 4.47 -0.39 17.97
C ASP A 71 4.26 1.13 17.90
N THR A 72 4.96 1.86 18.76
CA THR A 72 5.00 3.32 18.78
C THR A 72 6.01 3.88 17.79
N LYS A 73 6.97 3.07 17.33
CA LYS A 73 7.96 3.51 16.34
C LYS A 73 7.29 3.74 14.98
N THR A 74 7.34 4.99 14.54
CA THR A 74 6.80 5.44 13.27
C THR A 74 7.89 5.83 12.28
N THR A 75 7.63 5.61 11.00
CA THR A 75 8.52 6.02 9.90
C THR A 75 7.74 6.86 8.91
N LYS A 76 8.33 7.97 8.46
CA LYS A 76 7.83 8.73 7.32
C LYS A 76 8.37 8.07 6.05
N GLU A 77 7.48 7.75 5.13
CA GLU A 77 7.83 7.17 3.84
C GLU A 77 7.30 8.05 2.71
N GLU A 78 8.19 8.42 1.78
CA GLU A 78 7.83 9.10 0.54
C GLU A 78 8.14 8.17 -0.64
N LYS A 79 7.11 7.83 -1.41
CA LYS A 79 7.25 7.05 -2.64
C LYS A 79 7.06 7.95 -3.83
N ILE A 80 8.08 8.06 -4.67
CA ILE A 80 8.08 8.88 -5.88
C ILE A 80 8.04 7.93 -7.07
N SER A 81 7.13 8.16 -8.01
CA SER A 81 7.10 7.49 -9.31
C SER A 81 7.31 8.56 -10.37
N SER A 82 8.34 8.40 -11.19
CA SER A 82 8.68 9.27 -12.31
C SER A 82 8.87 8.44 -13.58
N ILE A 83 9.25 9.09 -14.69
CA ILE A 83 9.53 8.42 -15.96
C ILE A 83 10.79 7.54 -15.83
N GLU A 84 11.76 8.00 -15.04
CA GLU A 84 13.05 7.35 -14.79
C GLU A 84 12.93 6.16 -13.82
N GLY A 85 11.81 6.05 -13.10
CA GLY A 85 11.53 4.90 -12.25
C GLY A 85 10.84 5.24 -10.94
N ARG A 86 11.02 4.36 -9.95
CA ARG A 86 10.39 4.50 -8.63
C ARG A 86 11.43 4.57 -7.52
N PHE A 87 11.28 5.58 -6.66
CA PHE A 87 12.16 5.81 -5.53
C PHE A 87 11.35 5.80 -4.23
N LYS A 88 11.99 5.37 -3.14
CA LYS A 88 11.42 5.42 -1.81
C LYS A 88 12.43 6.05 -0.86
N ILE A 89 12.01 7.14 -0.23
CA ILE A 89 12.72 7.78 0.87
C ILE A 89 12.05 7.33 2.17
N VAL A 90 12.86 6.97 3.17
CA VAL A 90 12.40 6.57 4.49
C VAL A 90 13.20 7.34 5.51
N SER A 91 12.50 7.96 6.46
CA SER A 91 13.10 8.57 7.64
C SER A 91 12.34 8.11 8.88
N ASP A 92 13.02 8.09 10.02
CA ASP A 92 12.32 7.99 11.29
C ASP A 92 11.40 9.21 11.44
N PHE A 93 10.27 9.01 12.11
CA PHE A 93 9.31 10.06 12.41
C PHE A 93 8.90 9.93 13.85
N GLU A 94 9.05 11.01 14.60
CA GLU A 94 8.65 11.08 16.00
C GLU A 94 7.86 12.37 16.21
N GLN A 95 6.61 12.21 16.63
CA GLN A 95 5.77 13.31 17.08
C GLN A 95 4.89 12.79 18.22
N GLN A 96 4.90 13.51 19.34
CA GLN A 96 4.10 13.17 20.49
C GLN A 96 2.62 13.10 20.12
N ASN A 97 1.94 12.03 20.57
CA ASN A 97 0.51 11.81 20.38
C ASN A 97 0.02 11.74 18.92
N PHE A 98 0.93 11.58 17.93
CA PHE A 98 0.53 11.51 16.53
C PHE A 98 -0.51 10.40 16.28
N LEU A 99 -0.31 9.22 16.87
CA LEU A 99 -1.22 8.08 16.71
C LEU A 99 -2.61 8.32 17.36
N CYS A 100 -2.72 9.31 18.25
CA CYS A 100 -3.96 9.67 18.92
C CYS A 100 -4.71 10.77 18.16
N ASN A 101 -4.00 11.75 17.59
CA ASN A 101 -4.61 12.97 17.08
C ASN A 101 -4.50 13.15 15.56
N PHE A 102 -3.56 12.49 14.88
CA PHE A 102 -3.27 12.64 13.46
C PHE A 102 -3.16 14.12 13.02
N GLN A 103 -2.44 14.95 13.77
CA GLN A 103 -2.34 16.40 13.49
C GLN A 103 -1.03 16.84 12.80
N ALA A 104 -0.17 15.90 12.42
CA ALA A 104 1.07 16.20 11.72
C ALA A 104 0.80 16.97 10.41
N LYS A 105 1.73 17.83 10.00
CA LYS A 105 1.72 18.47 8.68
C LYS A 105 3.10 18.35 8.07
N PHE A 106 3.16 18.13 6.77
CA PHE A 106 4.41 18.13 6.03
C PHE A 106 4.37 19.21 4.96
N PHE A 107 5.51 19.86 4.74
CA PHE A 107 5.70 20.72 3.58
C PHE A 107 6.36 19.92 2.47
N ASP A 108 5.74 19.93 1.30
CA ASP A 108 6.26 19.39 0.05
C ASP A 108 6.53 20.54 -0.91
N GLN A 109 7.70 20.55 -1.55
CA GLN A 109 8.10 21.65 -2.42
C GLN A 109 7.20 21.80 -3.66
N THR A 110 6.60 20.72 -4.15
CA THR A 110 5.74 20.73 -5.34
C THR A 110 4.27 20.90 -4.96
N TYR A 111 3.83 20.21 -3.91
CA TYR A 111 2.41 20.14 -3.54
C TYR A 111 2.02 21.09 -2.40
N GLY A 112 2.98 21.70 -1.72
CA GLY A 112 2.73 22.56 -0.56
C GLY A 112 2.40 21.77 0.71
N ILE A 113 1.38 22.21 1.46
CA ILE A 113 1.06 21.61 2.76
C ILE A 113 0.29 20.31 2.60
N LEU A 114 0.87 19.23 3.10
CA LEU A 114 0.25 17.91 3.19
C LEU A 114 -0.29 17.66 4.60
N LYS A 115 -1.53 17.18 4.69
CA LYS A 115 -2.22 16.83 5.94
C LYS A 115 -2.67 15.36 5.91
N PRO A 116 -2.87 14.73 7.07
CA PRO A 116 -3.48 13.40 7.18
C PRO A 116 -4.84 13.35 6.52
N VAL A 117 -5.04 12.35 5.67
CA VAL A 117 -6.28 12.19 4.89
C VAL A 117 -6.91 10.82 5.13
N MET A 118 -6.12 9.76 5.15
CA MET A 118 -6.66 8.40 5.22
C MET A 118 -5.74 7.51 6.04
N LEU A 119 -6.29 6.88 7.08
CA LEU A 119 -5.64 5.79 7.76
C LEU A 119 -6.01 4.47 7.09
N VAL A 120 -5.00 3.72 6.67
CA VAL A 120 -5.16 2.38 6.08
C VAL A 120 -4.52 1.37 7.02
N SER A 121 -5.27 0.35 7.44
CA SER A 121 -4.72 -0.79 8.20
C SER A 121 -5.04 -2.11 7.51
N TYR A 122 -4.15 -3.09 7.59
CA TYR A 122 -4.34 -4.42 6.99
C TYR A 122 -3.37 -5.44 7.58
N GLN A 123 -3.67 -6.71 7.32
CA GLN A 123 -2.86 -7.85 7.72
C GLN A 123 -2.03 -8.33 6.53
N ARG A 124 -0.72 -8.42 6.72
CA ARG A 124 0.21 -8.86 5.67
C ARG A 124 0.89 -10.17 6.04
N GLU A 125 0.82 -11.13 5.13
CA GLU A 125 1.62 -12.35 5.13
C GLU A 125 2.74 -12.23 4.09
N TYR A 126 3.89 -12.89 4.34
CA TYR A 126 5.09 -12.77 3.52
C TYR A 126 5.61 -14.15 3.11
N TYR A 127 5.84 -14.32 1.81
CA TYR A 127 6.28 -15.57 1.24
C TYR A 127 7.40 -15.37 0.21
N LEU A 128 8.15 -16.44 -0.01
CA LEU A 128 9.12 -16.57 -1.10
C LEU A 128 8.75 -17.77 -1.95
N LEU A 129 8.76 -17.62 -3.26
CA LEU A 129 8.55 -18.71 -4.22
C LEU A 129 9.46 -18.47 -5.43
N LYS A 130 10.39 -19.40 -5.70
CA LYS A 130 11.28 -19.35 -6.88
C LYS A 130 11.96 -17.98 -7.08
N GLY A 131 12.46 -17.38 -5.99
CA GLY A 131 13.09 -16.06 -6.01
C GLY A 131 12.13 -14.86 -6.04
N LEU A 132 10.83 -15.08 -6.23
CA LEU A 132 9.80 -14.06 -6.17
C LEU A 132 9.36 -13.80 -4.74
N ARG A 133 9.35 -12.54 -4.33
CA ARG A 133 8.77 -12.13 -3.05
C ARG A 133 7.27 -11.90 -3.23
N ILE A 134 6.47 -12.68 -2.53
CA ILE A 134 5.01 -12.63 -2.59
C ILE A 134 4.48 -12.12 -1.25
N THR A 135 3.50 -11.21 -1.29
CA THR A 135 2.77 -10.78 -0.09
C THR A 135 1.28 -10.88 -0.32
N PHE A 136 0.55 -11.32 0.69
CA PHE A 136 -0.91 -11.29 0.72
C PHE A 136 -1.37 -10.27 1.77
N ASP A 137 -2.15 -9.30 1.33
CA ASP A 137 -2.78 -8.29 2.17
C ASP A 137 -4.27 -8.59 2.31
N SER A 138 -4.74 -8.76 3.53
CA SER A 138 -6.14 -9.07 3.86
C SER A 138 -6.63 -8.19 5.02
N GLU A 139 -7.92 -8.26 5.33
CA GLU A 139 -8.54 -7.46 6.41
C GLU A 139 -8.20 -5.97 6.23
N ILE A 140 -8.45 -5.43 5.04
CA ILE A 140 -8.07 -4.05 4.71
C ILE A 140 -9.16 -3.12 5.25
N HIS A 141 -8.77 -2.23 6.15
CA HIS A 141 -9.64 -1.23 6.74
C HIS A 141 -9.17 0.18 6.40
N TYR A 142 -10.13 1.07 6.24
CA TYR A 142 -9.94 2.48 5.94
C TYR A 142 -10.61 3.31 7.03
N ARG A 143 -9.98 4.40 7.45
CA ARG A 143 -10.59 5.45 8.27
C ARG A 143 -10.31 6.80 7.63
N ASP A 144 -11.37 7.52 7.30
CA ASP A 144 -11.27 8.86 6.73
C ASP A 144 -10.92 9.86 7.84
N LEU A 145 -9.78 10.52 7.71
CA LEU A 145 -9.27 11.49 8.69
C LEU A 145 -9.66 12.94 8.33
N ARG A 146 -10.33 13.16 7.20
CA ARG A 146 -10.77 14.50 6.76
C ARG A 146 -12.02 14.97 7.48
N THR A 147 -12.84 14.03 7.95
CA THR A 147 -14.13 14.30 8.58
C THR A 147 -14.07 14.04 10.08
N LYS A 148 -14.91 14.74 10.86
CA LYS A 148 -15.00 14.56 12.32
C LYS A 148 -15.72 13.26 12.73
N ASN A 149 -16.44 12.61 11.82
CA ASN A 149 -17.35 11.52 12.14
C ASN A 149 -16.69 10.13 12.16
N ASP A 150 -15.36 10.07 12.15
CA ASP A 150 -14.58 8.82 12.26
C ASP A 150 -15.10 7.69 11.36
N ARG A 151 -15.49 8.03 10.12
CA ARG A 151 -16.05 7.05 9.19
C ARG A 151 -15.00 6.00 8.85
N THR A 152 -15.38 4.73 9.02
CA THR A 152 -14.54 3.58 8.69
C THR A 152 -15.18 2.70 7.62
N TYR A 153 -14.34 2.06 6.82
CA TYR A 153 -14.76 1.21 5.71
C TYR A 153 -13.90 -0.06 5.70
N ILE A 154 -14.49 -1.16 5.23
CA ILE A 154 -13.83 -2.46 5.11
C ILE A 154 -13.79 -2.82 3.63
N ASP A 155 -12.60 -3.14 3.11
CA ASP A 155 -12.49 -3.73 1.77
C ASP A 155 -12.81 -5.21 1.85
N HIS A 156 -13.73 -5.66 1.01
CA HIS A 156 -14.05 -7.08 0.84
C HIS A 156 -13.06 -7.78 -0.12
N GLU A 157 -12.26 -7.01 -0.85
CA GLU A 157 -11.14 -7.52 -1.62
C GLU A 157 -9.88 -7.64 -0.77
N SER A 158 -9.06 -8.59 -1.15
CA SER A 158 -7.70 -8.76 -0.70
C SER A 158 -6.73 -8.51 -1.87
N VAL A 159 -5.45 -8.34 -1.54
CA VAL A 159 -4.44 -7.98 -2.54
C VAL A 159 -3.24 -8.88 -2.41
N MET A 160 -2.92 -9.59 -3.48
CA MET A 160 -1.60 -10.20 -3.63
C MET A 160 -0.66 -9.23 -4.37
N GLU A 161 0.56 -9.12 -3.89
CA GLU A 161 1.62 -8.34 -4.54
C GLU A 161 2.87 -9.23 -4.72
N ILE A 162 3.45 -9.17 -5.92
CA ILE A 162 4.70 -9.84 -6.27
C ILE A 162 5.74 -8.78 -6.53
N LYS A 163 6.91 -8.93 -5.89
CA LYS A 163 8.08 -8.11 -6.14
C LYS A 163 9.20 -8.98 -6.69
N SER A 164 9.75 -8.55 -7.81
CA SER A 164 10.84 -9.22 -8.53
C SER A 164 11.91 -8.20 -8.94
N THR A 165 13.05 -8.72 -9.38
CA THR A 165 14.12 -7.87 -9.93
C THR A 165 13.74 -7.39 -11.34
N ILE A 166 14.45 -6.40 -11.88
CA ILE A 166 14.13 -5.83 -13.20
C ILE A 166 14.37 -6.86 -14.33
N GLU A 167 15.32 -7.78 -14.12
CA GLU A 167 15.70 -8.85 -15.04
C GLU A 167 14.64 -9.96 -15.11
N THR A 168 13.75 -10.04 -14.12
CA THR A 168 12.66 -11.02 -14.13
C THR A 168 11.65 -10.63 -15.21
N THR A 169 11.41 -11.51 -16.18
CA THR A 169 10.44 -11.30 -17.25
C THR A 169 9.01 -11.42 -16.72
N ASP A 170 8.09 -10.70 -17.34
CA ASP A 170 6.68 -10.76 -16.96
C ASP A 170 6.08 -12.13 -17.33
N ASP A 171 6.53 -12.72 -18.44
CA ASP A 171 6.17 -14.08 -18.86
C ASP A 171 6.51 -15.12 -17.79
N TYR A 172 7.69 -15.01 -17.18
CA TYR A 172 8.09 -15.91 -16.08
C TYR A 172 7.10 -15.82 -14.91
N VAL A 173 6.70 -14.61 -14.51
CA VAL A 173 5.71 -14.41 -13.44
C VAL A 173 4.36 -15.02 -13.84
N GLN A 174 3.95 -14.85 -15.10
CA GLN A 174 2.69 -15.39 -15.63
C GLN A 174 2.69 -16.92 -15.71
N THR A 175 3.84 -17.58 -15.90
CA THR A 175 3.92 -19.05 -15.83
C THR A 175 3.57 -19.60 -14.44
N ILE A 176 3.82 -18.81 -13.38
CA ILE A 176 3.57 -19.17 -11.98
C ILE A 176 2.16 -18.72 -11.55
N ILE A 177 1.75 -17.54 -11.99
CA ILE A 177 0.53 -16.87 -11.52
C ILE A 177 -0.40 -16.63 -12.70
N LYS A 178 -1.39 -17.50 -12.84
CA LYS A 178 -2.42 -17.44 -13.89
C LYS A 178 -3.60 -16.56 -13.50
N HIS A 179 -3.31 -15.38 -12.93
CA HIS A 179 -4.33 -14.41 -12.54
C HIS A 179 -4.04 -13.08 -13.21
N PRO A 180 -5.04 -12.32 -13.71
CA PRO A 180 -4.78 -11.02 -14.30
C PRO A 180 -4.23 -10.04 -13.25
N THR A 181 -3.24 -9.25 -13.68
CA THR A 181 -2.75 -8.14 -12.86
C THR A 181 -3.72 -6.96 -12.91
N SER A 182 -3.68 -6.12 -11.88
CA SER A 182 -4.50 -4.91 -11.82
C SER A 182 -3.75 -3.78 -11.09
N ARG A 183 -4.02 -2.53 -11.49
CA ARG A 183 -3.60 -1.37 -10.71
C ARG A 183 -4.38 -1.38 -9.40
N PHE A 184 -3.67 -1.30 -8.28
CA PHE A 184 -4.30 -1.15 -6.98
C PHE A 184 -3.49 -0.26 -6.03
N SER A 185 -4.17 0.74 -5.49
CA SER A 185 -3.67 1.67 -4.48
C SER A 185 -4.64 1.66 -3.31
N LYS A 186 -4.23 1.05 -2.18
CA LYS A 186 -5.05 1.03 -0.95
C LYS A 186 -5.53 2.43 -0.56
N TYR A 187 -4.67 3.44 -0.67
CA TYR A 187 -5.00 4.83 -0.39
C TYR A 187 -6.13 5.36 -1.28
N ALA A 188 -6.00 5.16 -2.60
CA ALA A 188 -6.97 5.67 -3.55
C ALA A 188 -8.31 4.93 -3.43
N ARG A 189 -8.25 3.60 -3.26
CA ARG A 189 -9.43 2.76 -2.97
C ARG A 189 -10.18 3.25 -1.73
N GLY A 190 -9.47 3.53 -0.62
CA GLY A 190 -10.08 4.06 0.59
C GLY A 190 -10.76 5.42 0.38
N LEU A 191 -10.16 6.32 -0.41
CA LEU A 191 -10.78 7.60 -0.75
C LEU A 191 -12.01 7.46 -1.64
N LEU A 192 -11.94 6.60 -2.67
CA LEU A 192 -13.07 6.31 -3.53
C LEU A 192 -14.25 5.75 -2.74
N MET A 193 -13.98 4.81 -1.82
CA MET A 193 -15.01 4.30 -0.91
C MET A 193 -15.58 5.41 -0.03
N ALA A 194 -14.72 6.27 0.55
CA ALA A 194 -15.20 7.35 1.40
C ALA A 194 -16.08 8.38 0.67
N ASN A 195 -15.80 8.66 -0.60
CA ASN A 195 -16.55 9.61 -1.42
C ASN A 195 -17.85 9.02 -2.00
N GLN A 196 -18.00 7.69 -2.08
CA GLN A 196 -19.26 7.04 -2.52
C GLN A 196 -20.39 7.15 -1.48
N TRP A 197 -20.08 7.59 -0.25
CA TRP A 197 -21.04 7.75 0.86
C TRP A 197 -21.16 9.20 1.35
N LEU A 198 -20.80 10.16 0.50
CA LEU A 198 -21.11 11.59 0.65
C LEU A 198 -22.27 11.94 -0.29
#